data_AF-A0A1S3QQT3-F1
#
_entry.id   AF-A0A1S3QQT3-F1
#
_cell.length_a   1.000
_cell.length_b   1.000
_cell.length_c   1.000
_cell.angle_alpha   90.00
_cell.angle_beta   90.00
_cell.angle_gamma   90.00
#
_symmetry.space_group_name_H-M   'P 1'
#
loop_
_entity.id
_entity.type
_entity.pdbx_description
1 polymer ?
#
loop_
_entity_poly.entity_id
_entity_poly.type
_entity_poly.pdbx_seq_one_letter_code
_entity_poly.pdbx_strand_id
1 'polypeptide(L)'
;MSSTGRWTGLVGDLLSGTADMAVTSFSINSARSRVIDFTSPFYSTSLGILVRSQDTSAPIGAFMWPLHWSMWVGIFVTLHLTALFLTVYEWNSPFGMTPHGRNRLRVFSYSSALNLCYAILFGRTVATKTPKCWTSRFLMNLWAIFCLLVLSSYTANLAAVMVGEKTFEQVSGIHDEKLHHPSRGFRFGTVRESSAEDYMRKSFSAMHDYMRRYNQPTTPDGVDMLK
;
A
#
# COMPACT_ATOMS: atom_id res chain seq x y z
N MET A 1 -6.74 -2.39 -42.44
CA MET A 1 -6.72 -1.81 -43.80
C MET A 1 -5.54 -0.87 -43.86
N SER A 2 -4.66 -1.04 -44.84
CA SER A 2 -3.60 -0.08 -45.13
C SER A 2 -4.21 1.29 -45.46
N SER A 3 -3.40 2.37 -45.39
CA SER A 3 -3.78 3.73 -45.80
C SER A 3 -4.29 3.81 -47.25
N THR A 4 -4.03 2.77 -48.04
CA THR A 4 -4.48 2.59 -49.43
C THR A 4 -5.80 1.81 -49.57
N GLY A 5 -6.46 1.45 -48.47
CA GLY A 5 -7.71 0.68 -48.45
C GLY A 5 -7.56 -0.81 -48.75
N ARG A 6 -6.33 -1.31 -48.99
CA ARG A 6 -6.05 -2.73 -49.21
C ARG A 6 -5.88 -3.50 -47.89
N TRP A 7 -6.27 -4.77 -47.91
CA TRP A 7 -5.96 -5.72 -46.85
C TRP A 7 -4.51 -6.20 -46.98
N THR A 8 -3.83 -6.30 -45.84
CA THR A 8 -2.42 -6.69 -45.74
C THR A 8 -2.25 -7.82 -44.72
N GLY A 9 -1.11 -8.50 -44.76
CA GLY A 9 -0.82 -9.65 -43.89
C GLY A 9 -1.79 -10.82 -44.18
N LEU A 10 -2.16 -11.54 -43.12
CA LEU A 10 -2.97 -12.77 -43.23
C LEU A 10 -4.25 -12.62 -44.05
N VAL A 11 -4.97 -11.51 -43.90
CA VAL A 11 -6.21 -11.28 -44.67
C VAL A 11 -5.90 -11.04 -46.14
N GLY A 12 -4.79 -10.37 -46.43
CA GLY A 12 -4.32 -10.17 -47.80
C GLY A 12 -3.95 -11.50 -48.47
N ASP A 13 -3.20 -12.35 -47.77
CA ASP A 13 -2.71 -13.64 -48.30
C ASP A 13 -3.86 -14.63 -48.57
N LEU A 14 -4.90 -14.62 -47.72
CA LEU A 14 -6.12 -15.39 -47.95
C LEU A 14 -6.91 -14.86 -49.16
N LEU A 15 -6.99 -13.53 -49.32
CA LEU A 15 -7.70 -12.92 -50.45
C LEU A 15 -6.97 -13.08 -51.78
N SER A 16 -5.64 -13.14 -51.78
CA SER A 16 -4.83 -13.36 -52.99
C SER A 16 -4.72 -14.83 -53.39
N GLY A 17 -5.28 -15.76 -52.61
CA GLY A 17 -5.15 -17.20 -52.83
C GLY A 17 -3.74 -17.72 -52.59
N THR A 18 -2.91 -16.99 -51.84
CA THR A 18 -1.55 -17.42 -51.46
C THR A 18 -1.61 -18.40 -50.28
N ALA A 19 -2.67 -18.33 -49.48
CA ALA A 19 -2.98 -19.31 -48.44
C ALA A 19 -4.47 -19.68 -48.52
N ASP A 20 -4.79 -20.96 -48.28
CA ASP A 20 -6.17 -21.46 -48.24
C ASP A 20 -6.78 -21.41 -46.83
N MET A 21 -5.94 -21.45 -45.79
CA MET A 21 -6.37 -21.43 -44.39
C MET A 21 -5.29 -20.80 -43.51
N ALA A 22 -5.71 -20.02 -42.52
CA ALA A 22 -4.83 -19.44 -41.51
C ALA A 22 -5.26 -19.88 -40.10
N VAL A 23 -4.36 -20.51 -39.35
CA VAL A 23 -4.58 -20.94 -37.97
C VAL A 23 -3.59 -20.20 -37.06
N THR A 24 -4.08 -19.20 -36.34
CA THR A 24 -3.27 -18.36 -35.45
C THR A 24 -4.16 -17.60 -34.46
N SER A 25 -3.56 -16.81 -33.56
CA SER A 25 -4.26 -15.90 -32.64
C SER A 25 -4.88 -14.72 -33.40
N PHE A 26 -5.97 -14.99 -34.12
CA PHE A 26 -6.62 -14.02 -34.99
C PHE A 26 -8.01 -13.65 -34.50
N SER A 27 -8.22 -12.39 -34.11
CA SER A 27 -9.51 -11.93 -33.62
C SER A 27 -10.55 -11.83 -34.73
N ILE A 28 -11.75 -12.36 -34.45
CA ILE A 28 -12.95 -12.21 -35.27
C ILE A 28 -13.44 -10.76 -35.15
N ASN A 29 -13.66 -10.07 -36.27
CA ASN A 29 -14.14 -8.69 -36.32
C ASN A 29 -15.10 -8.55 -37.51
N SER A 30 -16.17 -7.77 -37.35
CA SER A 30 -17.14 -7.47 -38.41
C SER A 30 -16.49 -7.05 -39.73
N ALA A 31 -15.41 -6.25 -39.70
CA ALA A 31 -14.74 -5.83 -40.94
C ALA A 31 -14.01 -6.99 -41.66
N ARG A 32 -13.50 -7.97 -40.91
CA ARG A 32 -12.80 -9.14 -41.44
C ARG A 32 -13.80 -10.21 -41.91
N SER A 33 -14.87 -10.43 -41.15
CA SER A 33 -15.94 -11.38 -41.50
C SER A 33 -16.74 -11.01 -42.75
N ARG A 34 -16.54 -9.80 -43.31
CA ARG A 34 -17.13 -9.40 -44.61
C ARG A 34 -16.30 -9.88 -45.81
N VAL A 35 -15.04 -10.25 -45.60
CA VAL A 35 -14.09 -10.57 -46.68
C VAL A 35 -13.51 -11.99 -46.56
N ILE A 36 -13.58 -12.59 -45.37
CA ILE A 36 -13.14 -13.96 -45.10
C ILE A 36 -14.15 -14.65 -44.18
N ASP A 37 -14.23 -15.98 -44.31
CA ASP A 37 -15.05 -16.82 -43.44
C ASP A 37 -14.27 -17.28 -42.21
N PHE A 38 -14.96 -17.38 -41.08
CA PHE A 38 -14.40 -17.86 -39.82
C PHE A 38 -15.12 -19.14 -39.37
N THR A 39 -14.37 -20.03 -38.73
CA THR A 39 -14.93 -21.18 -38.01
C THR A 39 -15.50 -20.75 -36.65
N SER A 40 -16.17 -21.68 -35.97
CA SER A 40 -16.61 -21.46 -34.58
C SER A 40 -15.41 -21.10 -33.69
N PRO A 41 -15.51 -20.05 -32.86
CA PRO A 41 -14.41 -19.63 -32.00
C PRO A 41 -14.05 -20.76 -31.02
N PHE A 42 -12.79 -21.17 -31.03
CA PHE A 42 -12.26 -22.17 -30.08
C PHE A 42 -11.76 -21.54 -28.78
N TYR A 43 -11.54 -20.22 -28.76
CA TYR A 43 -11.07 -19.47 -27.60
C TYR A 43 -11.74 -18.09 -27.56
N SER A 44 -12.25 -17.70 -26.40
CA SER A 44 -12.87 -16.39 -26.17
C SER A 44 -11.98 -15.57 -25.25
N THR A 45 -11.54 -14.40 -25.72
CA THR A 45 -10.71 -13.47 -24.95
C THR A 45 -11.31 -12.07 -25.02
N SER A 46 -11.17 -11.31 -23.93
CA SER A 46 -11.58 -9.91 -23.83
C SER A 46 -10.34 -9.00 -23.83
N LEU A 47 -10.54 -7.71 -24.11
CA LEU A 47 -9.49 -6.72 -23.94
C LEU A 47 -9.28 -6.45 -22.45
N GLY A 48 -8.04 -6.62 -21.99
CA GLY A 48 -7.59 -6.27 -20.65
C GLY A 48 -6.66 -5.06 -20.67
N ILE A 49 -6.56 -4.37 -19.53
CA ILE A 49 -5.59 -3.29 -19.32
C ILE A 49 -4.48 -3.85 -18.43
N LEU A 50 -3.25 -3.76 -18.90
CA LEU A 50 -2.08 -4.13 -18.13
C LEU A 50 -1.44 -2.87 -17.55
N VAL A 51 -1.22 -2.85 -16.24
CA VAL A 51 -0.61 -1.74 -15.51
C VAL A 51 0.58 -2.24 -14.70
N ARG A 52 1.62 -1.42 -14.61
CA ARG A 52 2.78 -1.70 -13.76
C ARG A 52 2.38 -1.67 -12.28
N SER A 53 2.68 -2.73 -11.55
CA SER A 53 2.67 -2.72 -10.09
C SER A 53 3.71 -1.71 -9.60
N GLN A 54 3.30 -0.71 -8.84
CA GLN A 54 4.23 0.14 -8.09
C GLN A 54 4.37 -0.44 -6.69
N ASP A 55 5.53 -1.04 -6.43
CA ASP A 55 5.93 -1.40 -5.07
C ASP A 55 6.25 -0.10 -4.34
N THR A 56 5.25 0.43 -3.62
CA THR A 56 5.48 1.60 -2.78
C THR A 56 6.37 1.15 -1.63
N SER A 57 7.65 1.50 -1.70
CA SER A 57 8.56 1.29 -0.58
C SER A 57 8.03 2.08 0.61
N ALA A 58 7.74 1.40 1.72
CA ALA A 58 7.26 2.04 2.92
C ALA A 58 8.23 3.18 3.30
N PRO A 59 7.75 4.44 3.40
CA PRO A 59 8.61 5.56 3.74
C PRO A 59 9.24 5.35 5.12
N ILE A 60 10.39 5.97 5.38
CA ILE A 60 11.14 5.84 6.65
C ILE A 60 10.27 6.14 7.89
N GLY A 61 9.20 6.94 7.74
CA GLY A 61 8.23 7.27 8.79
C GLY A 61 7.02 6.34 8.92
N ALA A 62 6.94 5.25 8.15
CA ALA A 62 5.80 4.34 8.15
C ALA A 62 5.55 3.68 9.52
N PHE A 63 6.58 3.59 10.38
CA PHE A 63 6.42 3.11 11.76
C PHE A 63 5.52 4.00 12.63
N MET A 64 5.31 5.27 12.26
CA MET A 64 4.43 6.19 13.00
C MET A 64 2.97 6.15 12.52
N TRP A 65 2.71 5.62 11.33
CA TRP A 65 1.35 5.50 10.76
C TRP A 65 0.35 4.67 11.58
N PRO A 66 0.73 3.60 12.31
CA PRO A 66 -0.22 2.78 13.05
C PRO A 66 -0.97 3.52 14.17
N LEU A 67 -0.43 4.66 14.61
CA LEU A 67 -0.93 5.38 15.76
C LEU A 67 -1.07 6.87 15.44
N HIS A 68 -2.27 7.41 15.65
CA HIS A 68 -2.56 8.82 15.44
C HIS A 68 -1.73 9.70 16.39
N TRP A 69 -1.33 10.90 15.94
CA TRP A 69 -0.48 11.82 16.71
C TRP A 69 -1.02 12.14 18.12
N SER A 70 -2.34 12.18 18.28
CA SER A 70 -2.99 12.42 19.58
C SER A 70 -2.69 11.32 20.60
N MET A 71 -2.56 10.06 20.16
CA MET A 71 -2.25 8.93 21.04
C MET A 71 -0.80 8.96 21.48
N TRP A 72 0.14 9.40 20.63
CA TRP A 72 1.53 9.61 21.01
C TRP A 72 1.65 10.67 22.12
N VAL A 73 0.95 11.79 21.97
CA VAL A 73 0.86 12.82 23.03
C VAL A 73 0.20 12.24 24.28
N GLY A 74 -0.87 11.46 24.12
CA GLY A 74 -1.55 10.76 25.21
C GLY A 74 -0.61 9.87 26.03
N ILE A 75 0.19 9.01 25.37
CA ILE A 75 1.19 8.14 26.02
C ILE A 75 2.22 8.97 26.78
N PHE A 76 2.71 10.07 26.18
CA PHE A 76 3.68 10.93 26.83
C PHE A 76 3.11 11.59 28.10
N VAL A 77 1.87 12.10 28.02
CA VAL A 77 1.19 12.74 29.15
C VAL A 77 0.88 11.72 30.25
N THR A 78 0.31 10.56 29.92
CA THR A 78 0.00 9.52 30.92
C THR A 78 1.25 8.95 31.58
N LEU A 79 2.38 8.86 30.86
CA LEU A 79 3.67 8.46 31.41
C LEU A 79 4.15 9.46 32.46
N HIS A 80 4.14 10.76 32.14
CA HIS A 80 4.59 11.81 33.07
C HIS A 80 3.67 11.94 34.29
N LEU A 81 2.35 11.80 34.08
CA LEU A 81 1.38 11.76 35.17
C LEU A 81 1.61 10.55 36.08
N THR A 82 1.79 9.35 35.52
CA THR A 82 2.04 8.14 36.31
C THR A 82 3.33 8.26 37.13
N ALA A 83 4.41 8.79 36.54
CA ALA A 83 5.66 9.03 37.27
C ALA A 83 5.50 10.08 38.37
N LEU A 84 4.73 11.15 38.12
CA LEU A 84 4.40 12.16 39.13
C LEU A 84 3.62 11.56 40.30
N PHE A 85 2.57 10.79 40.02
CA PHE A 85 1.78 10.10 41.05
C PHE A 85 2.62 9.11 41.85
N LEU A 86 3.48 8.31 41.19
CA LEU A 86 4.41 7.42 41.89
C LEU A 86 5.32 8.19 42.85
N THR A 87 5.85 9.34 42.42
CA THR A 87 6.72 10.20 43.24
C THR A 87 5.96 10.79 44.45
N VAL A 88 4.73 11.28 44.23
CA VAL A 88 3.87 11.84 45.30
C VAL A 88 3.48 10.75 46.30
N TYR A 89 3.09 9.56 45.84
CA TYR A 89 2.73 8.46 46.72
C TYR A 89 3.92 7.91 47.53
N GLU A 90 5.13 7.98 46.99
CA GLU A 90 6.33 7.64 47.76
C GLU A 90 6.73 8.73 48.75
N TRP A 91 6.54 10.02 48.43
CA TRP A 91 6.78 11.13 49.35
C TRP A 91 5.80 11.08 50.53
N ASN A 92 4.50 10.94 50.26
CA ASN A 92 3.46 10.95 51.30
C ASN A 92 3.38 9.65 52.11
N SER A 93 4.17 8.62 51.78
CA SER A 93 4.12 7.34 52.49
C SER A 93 4.99 7.33 53.74
N PRO A 94 4.45 6.96 54.91
CA PRO A 94 5.21 6.83 56.16
C PRO A 94 6.27 5.71 56.13
N PHE A 95 6.24 4.83 55.11
CA PHE A 95 7.26 3.79 54.88
C PHE A 95 8.42 4.25 53.98
N GLY A 96 8.31 5.44 53.36
CA GLY A 96 9.33 6.06 52.52
C GLY A 96 10.32 6.95 53.27
N MET A 97 9.98 7.37 54.50
CA MET A 97 10.80 8.26 55.32
C MET A 97 10.93 7.71 56.74
N THR A 98 11.97 6.92 57.01
CA THR A 98 12.46 6.81 58.39
C THR A 98 13.13 8.15 58.75
N PRO A 99 12.65 8.91 59.76
CA PRO A 99 13.13 10.27 60.04
C PRO A 99 14.55 10.34 60.63
N HIS A 100 15.19 9.20 60.92
CA HIS A 100 16.42 9.12 61.71
C HIS A 100 17.47 8.20 61.08
N GLY A 101 18.03 8.55 59.91
CA GLY A 101 19.18 7.78 59.41
C GLY A 101 19.76 8.14 58.04
N ARG A 102 20.76 9.02 58.03
CA ARG A 102 22.02 9.00 57.24
C ARG A 102 22.03 8.60 55.74
N ASN A 103 20.91 8.63 55.00
CA ASN A 103 20.88 8.28 53.58
C ASN A 103 20.05 9.25 52.72
N ARG A 104 20.36 10.55 52.82
CA ARG A 104 19.77 11.63 52.02
C ARG A 104 20.10 11.55 50.51
N LEU A 105 21.02 10.67 50.13
CA LEU A 105 21.38 10.31 48.74
C LEU A 105 20.49 9.20 48.14
N ARG A 106 19.55 8.61 48.91
CA ARG A 106 18.71 7.47 48.50
C ARG A 106 17.21 7.81 48.43
N VAL A 107 16.87 9.02 47.99
CA VAL A 107 15.48 9.42 47.77
C VAL A 107 15.04 8.89 46.40
N PHE A 108 13.86 8.27 46.31
CA PHE A 108 13.25 7.94 45.03
C PHE A 108 12.91 9.24 44.31
N SER A 109 13.80 9.66 43.42
CA SER A 109 13.65 10.89 42.66
C SER A 109 12.66 10.68 41.52
N TYR A 110 12.00 11.76 41.09
CA TYR A 110 11.14 11.78 39.89
C TYR A 110 11.84 11.17 38.66
N SER A 111 13.16 11.38 38.53
CA SER A 111 13.98 10.77 37.47
C SER A 111 14.01 9.23 37.55
N SER A 112 14.06 8.66 38.76
CA SER A 112 13.99 7.20 38.95
C SER A 112 12.60 6.66 38.63
N ALA A 113 11.55 7.41 38.94
CA ALA A 113 10.16 7.06 38.60
C ALA A 113 9.93 7.07 37.09
N LEU A 114 10.40 8.11 36.40
CA LEU A 114 10.34 8.21 34.94
C LEU A 114 11.10 7.07 34.26
N ASN A 115 12.31 6.77 34.72
CA ASN A 115 13.10 5.67 34.16
C ASN A 115 12.39 4.32 34.32
N LEU A 116 11.73 4.08 35.46
CA LEU A 116 10.91 2.89 35.69
C LEU A 116 9.68 2.85 34.75
N CYS A 117 8.96 3.97 34.59
CA CYS A 117 7.81 4.04 33.68
C CYS A 117 8.20 3.80 32.22
N TYR A 118 9.31 4.38 31.76
CA TYR A 118 9.88 4.13 30.42
C TYR A 118 10.34 2.69 30.23
N ALA A 119 10.97 2.09 31.24
CA ALA A 119 11.38 0.69 31.21
C ALA A 119 10.18 -0.24 30.97
N ILE A 120 9.08 -0.02 31.69
CA ILE A 120 7.83 -0.79 31.53
C ILE A 120 7.20 -0.55 30.14
N LEU A 121 7.19 0.69 29.65
CA LEU A 121 6.64 1.01 28.31
C LEU A 121 7.38 0.28 27.19
N PHE A 122 8.71 0.20 27.26
CA PHE A 122 9.54 -0.48 26.25
C PHE A 122 9.78 -1.96 26.54
N GLY A 123 9.11 -2.55 27.55
CA GLY A 123 9.28 -3.95 27.93
C GLY A 123 10.69 -4.31 28.44
N ARG A 124 11.47 -3.33 28.91
CA ARG A 124 12.79 -3.56 29.49
C ARG A 124 12.68 -3.74 31.01
N THR A 125 13.39 -4.73 31.55
CA THR A 125 13.55 -4.90 32.98
C THR A 125 14.72 -4.05 33.47
N VAL A 126 14.42 -2.89 34.06
CA VAL A 126 15.43 -2.08 34.73
C VAL A 126 15.49 -2.50 36.20
N ALA A 127 16.70 -2.76 36.70
CA ALA A 127 16.98 -3.02 38.12
C ALA A 127 16.89 -1.72 38.95
N THR A 128 15.71 -1.10 38.97
CA THR A 128 15.37 -0.01 39.88
C THR A 128 14.73 -0.56 41.14
N LYS A 129 14.95 0.10 42.28
CA LYS A 129 14.31 -0.28 43.54
C LYS A 129 12.79 -0.20 43.39
N THR A 130 12.11 -1.29 43.71
CA THR A 130 10.65 -1.36 43.60
C THR A 130 9.99 -0.50 44.67
N PRO A 131 8.84 0.14 44.35
CA PRO A 131 8.08 0.91 45.32
C PRO A 131 7.73 0.06 46.55
N LYS A 132 7.94 0.64 47.73
CA LYS A 132 7.64 -0.01 49.02
C LYS A 132 6.15 0.06 49.38
N CYS A 133 5.43 1.05 48.86
CA CYS A 133 4.03 1.33 49.17
C CYS A 133 3.09 0.38 48.40
N TRP A 134 2.04 -0.12 49.06
CA TRP A 134 1.01 -0.94 48.41
C TRP A 134 0.27 -0.19 47.30
N THR A 135 -0.01 1.10 47.49
CA THR A 135 -0.64 1.97 46.50
C THR A 135 0.21 2.13 45.23
N SER A 136 1.52 2.38 45.39
CA SER A 136 2.46 2.49 44.27
C SER A 136 2.63 1.18 43.50
N ARG A 137 2.56 0.03 44.19
CA ARG A 137 2.57 -1.29 43.53
C ARG A 137 1.32 -1.53 42.69
N PHE A 138 0.15 -1.16 43.21
CA PHE A 138 -1.09 -1.23 42.43
C PHE A 138 -1.03 -0.33 41.19
N LEU A 139 -0.58 0.92 41.35
CA LEU A 139 -0.41 1.86 40.24
C LEU A 139 0.58 1.35 39.19
N MET A 140 1.68 0.70 39.60
CA MET A 140 2.65 0.10 38.70
C MET A 140 2.07 -1.06 37.89
N ASN A 141 1.24 -1.92 38.51
CA ASN A 141 0.54 -2.99 37.79
C ASN A 141 -0.47 -2.43 36.78
N LEU A 142 -1.20 -1.37 37.17
CA LEU A 142 -2.14 -0.70 36.26
C LEU A 142 -1.41 -0.07 35.06
N TRP A 143 -0.27 0.58 35.31
CA TRP A 143 0.60 1.10 34.25
C TRP A 143 1.12 -0.01 33.33
N ALA A 144 1.51 -1.15 33.88
CA ALA A 144 1.96 -2.30 33.08
C ALA A 144 0.84 -2.83 32.17
N ILE A 145 -0.39 -2.95 32.66
CA ILE A 145 -1.55 -3.35 31.86
C ILE A 145 -1.79 -2.33 30.73
N PHE A 146 -1.76 -1.03 31.04
CA PHE A 146 -1.89 0.02 30.03
C PHE A 146 -0.82 -0.08 28.94
N CYS A 147 0.46 -0.25 29.30
CA CYS A 147 1.55 -0.43 28.35
C CYS A 147 1.37 -1.67 27.47
N LEU A 148 0.91 -2.79 28.04
CA LEU A 148 0.62 -4.01 27.29
C LEU A 148 -0.52 -3.80 26.28
N LEU A 149 -1.58 -3.08 26.67
CA LEU A 149 -2.68 -2.75 25.76
C LEU A 149 -2.21 -1.85 24.61
N VAL A 150 -1.44 -0.80 24.92
CA VAL A 150 -0.88 0.11 23.90
C VAL A 150 0.04 -0.66 22.94
N LEU A 151 0.92 -1.51 23.46
CA LEU A 151 1.82 -2.33 22.64
C LEU A 151 1.04 -3.29 21.74
N SER A 152 0.03 -3.97 22.28
CA SER A 152 -0.84 -4.87 21.53
C SER A 152 -1.61 -4.16 20.42
N SER A 153 -2.19 -2.98 20.71
CA SER A 153 -2.87 -2.19 19.68
C SER A 153 -1.90 -1.65 18.62
N TYR A 154 -0.69 -1.24 19.00
CA TYR A 154 0.33 -0.80 18.06
C TYR A 154 0.75 -1.93 17.12
N THR A 155 1.01 -3.13 17.64
CA THR A 155 1.39 -4.28 16.80
C THR A 155 0.26 -4.75 15.91
N ALA A 156 -0.99 -4.75 16.40
CA ALA A 156 -2.17 -5.07 15.61
C ALA A 156 -2.40 -4.07 14.47
N ASN A 157 -2.32 -2.77 14.74
CA ASN A 157 -2.50 -1.74 13.73
C ASN A 157 -1.36 -1.74 12.70
N LEU A 158 -0.13 -1.97 13.14
CA LEU A 158 1.01 -2.09 12.24
C LEU A 158 0.84 -3.27 11.30
N ALA A 159 0.41 -4.43 11.81
CA ALA A 159 0.12 -5.60 10.99
C ALA A 159 -1.02 -5.33 9.99
N ALA A 160 -2.08 -4.64 10.41
CA ALA A 160 -3.19 -4.25 9.54
C ALA A 160 -2.71 -3.34 8.39
N VAL A 161 -1.86 -2.36 8.68
CA VAL A 161 -1.28 -1.47 7.65
C VAL A 161 -0.38 -2.26 6.69
N MET A 162 0.49 -3.13 7.20
CA MET A 162 1.37 -3.96 6.37
C MET A 162 0.60 -4.91 5.43
N VAL A 163 -0.55 -5.42 5.87
CA VAL A 163 -1.41 -6.27 5.03
C VAL A 163 -2.26 -5.45 4.07
N GLY A 164 -2.60 -4.21 4.43
CA GLY A 164 -3.46 -3.31 3.67
C GLY A 164 -2.81 -2.65 2.45
N GLU A 165 -1.48 -2.70 2.29
CA GLU A 165 -0.75 -2.14 1.14
C GLU A 165 -0.92 -2.93 -0.18
N LYS A 166 -1.99 -3.73 -0.32
CA LYS A 166 -2.27 -4.44 -1.56
C LYS A 166 -2.74 -3.45 -2.63
N THR A 167 -1.79 -3.11 -3.51
CA THR A 167 -2.01 -2.76 -4.91
C THR A 167 -3.21 -1.85 -5.12
N PHE A 168 -3.00 -0.54 -5.04
CA PHE A 168 -3.97 0.40 -5.61
C PHE A 168 -4.24 -0.05 -7.04
N GLU A 169 -5.48 -0.50 -7.32
CA GLU A 169 -5.95 -0.67 -8.69
C GLU A 169 -5.82 0.70 -9.34
N GLN A 170 -4.73 0.89 -10.10
CA GLN A 170 -4.40 2.21 -10.65
C GLN A 170 -5.46 2.65 -11.66
N VAL A 171 -6.21 1.70 -12.23
CA VAL A 171 -7.23 1.89 -13.25
C VAL A 171 -8.41 0.96 -12.97
N SER A 172 -9.60 1.52 -12.75
CA SER A 172 -10.81 0.75 -12.44
C SER A 172 -11.44 0.10 -13.69
N GLY A 173 -11.13 0.63 -14.88
CA GLY A 173 -11.61 0.08 -16.15
C GLY A 173 -11.44 1.07 -17.31
N ILE A 174 -12.11 0.80 -18.43
CA ILE A 174 -11.99 1.62 -19.64
C ILE A 174 -12.60 3.02 -19.50
N HIS A 175 -13.58 3.18 -18.60
CA HIS A 175 -14.27 4.45 -18.33
C HIS A 175 -13.63 5.26 -17.20
N ASP A 176 -12.43 4.87 -16.75
CA ASP A 176 -11.70 5.62 -15.74
C ASP A 176 -11.35 7.02 -16.26
N GLU A 177 -11.58 8.04 -15.44
CA GLU A 177 -11.24 9.42 -15.76
C GLU A 177 -9.77 9.59 -16.13
N LYS A 178 -8.87 8.76 -15.56
CA LYS A 178 -7.43 8.80 -15.89
C LYS A 178 -7.12 8.42 -17.34
N LEU A 179 -7.95 7.58 -17.97
CA LEU A 179 -7.80 7.21 -19.38
C LEU A 179 -8.43 8.25 -20.30
N HIS A 180 -9.57 8.80 -19.91
CA HIS A 180 -10.26 9.83 -20.68
C HIS A 180 -9.54 11.18 -20.63
N HIS A 181 -8.97 11.54 -19.48
CA HIS A 181 -8.24 12.77 -19.24
C HIS A 181 -6.86 12.44 -18.62
N PRO A 182 -5.88 12.05 -19.46
CA PRO A 182 -4.56 11.68 -18.97
C PRO A 182 -3.88 12.86 -18.26
N SER A 183 -3.57 12.67 -16.99
CA SER A 183 -2.77 13.60 -16.21
C SER A 183 -1.31 13.60 -16.67
N ARG A 184 -0.58 14.69 -16.42
CA ARG A 184 0.86 14.79 -16.74
C ARG A 184 1.62 13.68 -16.00
N GLY A 185 2.00 12.63 -16.73
CA GLY A 185 2.73 11.46 -16.20
C GLY A 185 2.03 10.12 -16.47
N PHE A 186 0.72 10.12 -16.73
CA PHE A 186 -0.03 8.90 -17.04
C PHE A 186 -0.04 8.61 -18.54
N ARG A 187 0.81 7.66 -18.97
CA ARG A 187 0.97 7.27 -20.38
C ARG A 187 0.38 5.89 -20.58
N PHE A 188 -0.34 5.72 -21.68
CA PHE A 188 -0.91 4.43 -22.09
C PHE A 188 -0.96 4.35 -23.61
N GLY A 189 -0.94 3.13 -24.12
CA GLY A 189 -0.88 2.84 -25.54
C GLY A 189 -1.27 1.39 -25.80
N THR A 190 -1.28 1.00 -27.07
CA THR A 190 -1.54 -0.37 -27.50
C THR A 190 -0.56 -0.81 -28.57
N VAL A 191 -0.67 -2.06 -29.01
CA VAL A 191 0.14 -2.59 -30.11
C VAL A 191 -0.35 -2.01 -31.42
N ARG A 192 0.58 -1.52 -32.26
CA ARG A 192 0.29 -0.94 -33.58
C ARG A 192 -0.33 -1.98 -34.51
N GLU A 193 -1.28 -1.54 -35.33
CA GLU A 193 -2.01 -2.34 -36.32
C GLU A 193 -2.75 -3.56 -35.72
N SER A 194 -3.04 -3.51 -34.42
CA SER A 194 -3.75 -4.57 -33.72
C SER A 194 -5.26 -4.42 -33.79
N SER A 195 -5.98 -5.51 -33.49
CA SER A 195 -7.44 -5.48 -33.32
C SER A 195 -7.87 -4.55 -32.18
N ALA A 196 -7.04 -4.41 -31.14
CA ALA A 196 -7.27 -3.51 -30.02
C ALA A 196 -7.18 -2.03 -30.47
N GLU A 197 -6.18 -1.66 -31.27
CA GLU A 197 -6.06 -0.31 -31.83
C GLU A 197 -7.26 0.04 -32.71
N ASP A 198 -7.65 -0.89 -33.59
CA ASP A 198 -8.82 -0.72 -34.46
C ASP A 198 -10.12 -0.56 -33.66
N TYR A 199 -10.26 -1.27 -32.54
CA TYR A 199 -11.40 -1.13 -31.62
C TYR A 199 -11.39 0.25 -30.94
N MET A 200 -10.26 0.66 -30.37
CA MET A 200 -10.13 1.98 -29.73
C MET A 200 -10.41 3.11 -30.73
N ARG A 201 -9.91 3.01 -31.97
CA ARG A 201 -10.17 4.00 -33.02
C ARG A 201 -11.65 4.17 -33.34
N LYS A 202 -12.43 3.08 -33.29
CA LYS A 202 -13.87 3.11 -33.60
C LYS A 202 -14.72 3.54 -32.41
N SER A 203 -14.41 3.03 -31.21
CA SER A 203 -15.24 3.24 -30.02
C SER A 203 -14.85 4.51 -29.25
N PHE A 204 -13.57 4.89 -29.26
CA PHE A 204 -13.01 5.97 -28.44
C PHE A 204 -11.96 6.78 -29.22
N SER A 205 -12.40 7.60 -30.17
CA SER A 205 -11.51 8.40 -31.04
C SER A 205 -10.55 9.30 -30.26
N ALA A 206 -11.05 10.05 -29.26
CA ALA A 206 -10.22 10.95 -28.44
C ALA A 206 -9.10 10.21 -27.69
N MET A 207 -9.41 9.01 -27.17
CA MET A 207 -8.41 8.17 -26.50
C MET A 207 -7.39 7.61 -27.49
N HIS A 208 -7.84 7.20 -28.68
CA HIS A 208 -6.97 6.75 -29.75
C HIS A 208 -5.97 7.84 -30.20
N ASP A 209 -6.40 9.10 -30.27
CA ASP A 209 -5.52 10.23 -30.62
C ASP A 209 -4.40 10.47 -29.60
N TYR A 210 -4.69 10.19 -28.32
CA TYR A 210 -3.65 10.19 -27.28
C TYR A 210 -2.71 8.97 -27.43
N MET A 211 -3.28 7.77 -27.53
CA MET A 211 -2.55 6.50 -27.60
C MET A 211 -1.60 6.43 -28.79
N ARG A 212 -1.96 7.03 -29.93
CA ARG A 212 -1.15 7.01 -31.17
C ARG A 212 0.29 7.48 -30.94
N ARG A 213 0.53 8.37 -29.96
CA ARG A 213 1.87 8.87 -29.60
C ARG A 213 2.72 7.87 -28.81
N TYR A 214 2.11 6.88 -28.19
CA TYR A 214 2.74 5.92 -27.28
C TYR A 214 2.52 4.44 -27.70
N ASN A 215 1.94 4.20 -28.87
CA ASN A 215 1.71 2.84 -29.38
C ASN A 215 3.05 2.14 -29.67
N GLN A 216 3.11 0.87 -29.31
CA GLN A 216 4.31 0.04 -29.46
C GLN A 216 4.18 -0.91 -30.66
N PRO A 217 5.27 -1.23 -31.36
CA PRO A 217 5.20 -2.08 -32.55
C PRO A 217 4.90 -3.54 -32.21
N THR A 218 5.37 -4.03 -31.06
CA THR A 218 5.15 -5.42 -30.64
C THR A 218 4.71 -5.53 -29.18
N THR A 219 4.08 -6.66 -28.83
CA THR A 219 3.65 -6.94 -27.45
C THR A 219 4.83 -7.01 -26.47
N PRO A 220 5.97 -7.68 -26.78
CA PRO A 220 7.14 -7.68 -25.90
C PRO A 220 7.67 -6.28 -25.59
N ASP A 221 7.77 -5.41 -26.60
CA ASP A 221 8.22 -4.02 -26.41
C ASP A 221 7.26 -3.25 -25.48
N GLY A 222 5.95 -3.49 -25.61
CA GLY A 222 4.94 -2.94 -24.72
C GLY A 222 5.08 -3.41 -23.27
N VAL A 223 5.40 -4.69 -23.06
CA VAL A 223 5.62 -5.25 -21.71
C VAL A 223 6.93 -4.72 -21.11
N ASP A 224 7.99 -4.59 -21.91
CA ASP A 224 9.27 -4.06 -21.43
C ASP A 224 9.19 -2.57 -21.07
N MET A 225 8.35 -1.79 -21.76
CA MET A 225 8.06 -0.41 -21.38
C MET A 225 7.32 -0.29 -20.02
N LEU A 226 6.64 -1.35 -19.58
CA LEU A 226 5.93 -1.42 -18.30
C LEU A 226 6.79 -1.91 -17.14
N LYS A 227 7.98 -2.46 -17.38
CA LYS A 227 8.90 -2.91 -16.32
C LYS A 227 9.54 -1.75 -15.56
#